data_AF-A0AA35JGQ1-F1
#
_entry.id   AF-A0AA35JGQ1-F1
#
_cell.length_a   1.000
_cell.length_b   1.000
_cell.length_c   1.000
_cell.angle_alpha   90.00
_cell.angle_beta   90.00
_cell.angle_gamma   90.00
#
_symmetry.space_group_name_H-M   'P 1'
#
loop_
_entity.id
_entity.type
_entity.pdbx_description
1 polymer ?
#
loop_
_entity_poly.entity_id
_entity_poly.type
_entity_poly.pdbx_seq_one_letter_code
_entity_poly.pdbx_strand_id
1 'polypeptide(L)'
;MEPQDPQIREDIRTTASYIKQHGVSFETKLLEDERFSFIKKDDPLHEYYTKVLNEATTNPGNEDDVGKREHEVAKPRDFVFSQYDTGISRRDMEILKLTARYCALDESNLGRIASKHREGSLQFINGSHPLHSTFTDFITQYKHIISSENQEIKKTKSDIIGDCFGRAQYWEFARDQDQEHDKLLELCKIQFAAIPWDEFTQVAKFYLPDDTETLLDALDLSQMRLRRVQPDMKIFDGVSPVNEEQKAALDQVKPKGGAPGSKKRKIRAAGETRLKKNKK
;
A
#
# COMPACT_ATOMS: atom_id res chain seq x y z
N MET A 1 -42.90 5.65 20.74
CA MET A 1 -43.81 4.70 20.02
C MET A 1 -43.04 4.11 18.83
N GLU A 2 -43.16 2.81 18.50
CA GLU A 2 -42.44 2.25 17.33
C GLU A 2 -43.17 2.56 16.01
N PRO A 3 -42.46 2.91 14.92
CA PRO A 3 -43.10 3.14 13.63
C PRO A 3 -43.63 1.81 13.06
N GLN A 4 -44.88 1.81 12.59
CA GLN A 4 -45.52 0.63 11.96
C GLN A 4 -44.97 0.36 10.55
N ASP A 5 -44.44 1.39 9.87
CA ASP A 5 -43.91 1.26 8.52
C ASP A 5 -42.41 0.94 8.51
N PRO A 6 -41.97 -0.12 7.81
CA PRO A 6 -40.57 -0.50 7.74
C PRO A 6 -39.70 0.54 7.02
N GLN A 7 -40.26 1.24 6.03
CA GLN A 7 -39.53 2.28 5.27
C GLN A 7 -39.11 3.45 6.17
N ILE A 8 -40.02 3.93 7.03
CA ILE A 8 -39.76 5.05 7.96
C ILE A 8 -38.67 4.66 8.97
N ARG A 9 -38.62 3.38 9.39
CA ARG A 9 -37.57 2.86 10.28
C ARG A 9 -36.18 2.88 9.63
N GLU A 10 -36.09 2.51 8.37
CA GLU A 10 -34.82 2.56 7.61
C GLU A 10 -34.37 4.00 7.35
N ASP A 11 -35.31 4.89 7.01
CA ASP A 11 -35.02 6.31 6.80
C ASP A 11 -34.53 6.98 8.10
N ILE A 12 -35.15 6.67 9.26
CA ILE A 12 -34.72 7.13 10.59
C ILE A 12 -33.31 6.63 10.93
N ARG A 13 -33.00 5.36 10.66
CA ARG A 13 -31.66 4.79 10.91
C ARG A 13 -30.59 5.41 10.02
N THR A 14 -30.89 5.58 8.73
CA THR A 14 -29.95 6.14 7.76
C THR A 14 -29.67 7.60 8.08
N THR A 15 -30.69 8.38 8.41
CA THR A 15 -30.54 9.78 8.82
C THR A 15 -29.80 9.92 10.14
N ALA A 16 -30.08 9.09 11.15
CA ALA A 16 -29.34 9.10 12.41
C ALA A 16 -27.85 8.79 12.20
N SER A 17 -27.52 7.82 11.35
CA SER A 17 -26.13 7.50 10.97
C SER A 17 -25.45 8.69 10.26
N TYR A 18 -26.17 9.33 9.34
CA TYR A 18 -25.65 10.46 8.56
C TYR A 18 -25.44 11.73 9.41
N ILE A 19 -26.34 12.02 10.34
CA ILE A 19 -26.23 13.15 11.29
C ILE A 19 -25.07 12.91 12.26
N LYS A 20 -24.81 11.67 12.66
CA LYS A 20 -23.63 11.32 13.49
C LYS A 20 -22.30 11.58 12.78
N GLN A 21 -22.24 11.37 11.46
CA GLN A 21 -21.03 11.63 10.66
C GLN A 21 -20.82 13.12 10.36
N HIS A 22 -21.90 13.87 10.09
CA HIS A 22 -21.82 15.25 9.59
C HIS A 22 -22.19 16.33 10.63
N GLY A 23 -22.70 15.94 11.80
CA GLY A 23 -23.00 16.82 12.92
C GLY A 23 -24.33 17.57 12.81
N VAL A 24 -24.62 18.35 13.87
CA VAL A 24 -25.91 19.05 14.13
C VAL A 24 -26.26 20.10 13.06
N SER A 25 -25.26 20.62 12.34
CA SER A 25 -25.48 21.55 11.22
C SER A 25 -26.25 20.94 10.05
N PHE A 26 -26.31 19.61 9.97
CA PHE A 26 -27.13 18.90 8.98
C PHE A 26 -28.57 18.72 9.45
N GLU A 27 -28.79 18.59 10.75
CA GLU A 27 -30.13 18.45 11.36
C GLU A 27 -30.99 19.69 11.08
N THR A 28 -30.40 20.88 11.14
CA THR A 28 -31.10 22.13 10.84
C THR A 28 -31.51 22.25 9.37
N LYS A 29 -30.76 21.66 8.43
CA LYS A 29 -31.10 21.62 7.00
C LYS A 29 -32.17 20.58 6.70
N LEU A 30 -32.14 19.46 7.42
CA LEU A 30 -33.08 18.37 7.25
C LEU A 30 -34.47 18.70 7.82
N LEU A 31 -34.56 19.67 8.73
CA LEU A 31 -35.80 20.19 9.30
C LEU A 31 -36.69 20.91 8.28
N GLU A 32 -36.12 21.38 7.17
CA GLU A 32 -36.83 22.10 6.09
C GLU A 32 -37.63 21.17 5.18
N ASP A 33 -37.33 19.86 5.16
CA ASP A 33 -37.99 18.88 4.31
C ASP A 33 -39.06 18.09 5.11
N GLU A 34 -40.27 17.99 4.55
CA GLU A 34 -41.42 17.33 5.17
C GLU A 34 -41.22 15.82 5.36
N ARG A 35 -40.29 15.21 4.60
CA ARG A 35 -39.94 13.78 4.71
C ARG A 35 -39.26 13.41 6.02
N PHE A 36 -38.73 14.40 6.74
CA PHE A 36 -38.02 14.21 8.00
C PHE A 36 -38.80 14.83 9.17
N SER A 37 -40.13 14.74 9.13
CA SER A 37 -41.01 15.23 10.20
C SER A 37 -40.63 14.66 11.57
N PHE A 38 -40.08 13.45 11.63
CA PHE A 38 -39.62 12.77 12.84
C PHE A 38 -38.45 13.46 13.57
N ILE A 39 -37.78 14.43 12.95
CA ILE A 39 -36.75 15.26 13.60
C ILE A 39 -37.40 16.35 14.48
N LYS A 40 -38.64 16.75 14.17
CA LYS A 40 -39.38 17.76 14.95
C LYS A 40 -39.82 17.17 16.28
N LYS A 41 -39.66 17.93 17.37
CA LYS A 41 -40.06 17.54 18.73
C LYS A 41 -41.58 17.32 18.89
N ASP A 42 -42.37 17.84 17.96
CA ASP A 42 -43.83 17.74 17.96
C ASP A 42 -44.35 16.42 17.32
N ASP A 43 -43.48 15.63 16.68
CA ASP A 43 -43.86 14.37 16.04
C ASP A 43 -43.76 13.19 17.04
N PRO A 44 -44.79 12.33 17.16
CA PRO A 44 -44.74 11.09 17.95
C PRO A 44 -43.54 10.17 17.64
N LEU A 45 -42.94 10.27 16.45
CA LEU A 45 -41.79 9.47 16.02
C LEU A 45 -40.44 10.01 16.51
N HIS A 46 -40.41 11.23 17.06
CA HIS A 46 -39.18 11.86 17.57
C HIS A 46 -38.54 11.09 18.72
N GLU A 47 -39.36 10.47 19.57
CA GLU A 47 -38.89 9.60 20.65
C GLU A 47 -38.09 8.40 20.11
N TYR A 48 -38.51 7.84 18.96
CA TYR A 48 -37.84 6.71 18.34
C TYR A 48 -36.53 7.14 17.67
N TYR A 49 -36.53 8.26 16.95
CA TYR A 49 -35.32 8.87 16.40
C TYR A 49 -34.27 9.15 17.48
N THR A 50 -34.68 9.73 18.63
CA THR A 50 -33.78 10.02 19.76
C THR A 50 -33.21 8.73 20.37
N LYS A 51 -34.03 7.68 20.49
CA LYS A 51 -33.55 6.36 20.93
C LYS A 51 -32.56 5.76 19.95
N VAL A 52 -32.83 5.79 18.64
CA VAL A 52 -31.92 5.26 17.60
C VAL A 52 -30.61 6.04 17.55
N LEU A 53 -30.65 7.37 17.73
CA LEU A 53 -29.46 8.21 17.77
C LEU A 53 -28.59 7.87 19.00
N ASN A 54 -29.21 7.53 20.14
CA ASN A 54 -28.53 7.09 21.36
C ASN A 54 -28.13 5.60 21.34
N GLU A 55 -28.87 4.74 20.66
CA GLU A 55 -28.57 3.30 20.53
C GLU A 55 -27.47 3.06 19.49
N ALA A 56 -27.35 3.91 18.46
CA ALA A 56 -26.21 3.91 17.55
C ALA A 56 -24.89 4.30 18.26
N THR A 57 -24.92 4.81 19.50
CA THR A 57 -23.73 4.90 20.36
C THR A 57 -23.41 3.61 21.11
N THR A 58 -24.38 2.71 21.26
CA THR A 58 -24.26 1.39 21.90
C THR A 58 -24.58 0.29 20.88
N ASN A 59 -23.80 0.16 19.82
CA ASN A 59 -24.03 -0.83 18.76
C ASN A 59 -24.05 -2.29 19.28
N PRO A 60 -25.11 -3.08 19.00
CA PRO A 60 -25.05 -4.53 18.88
C PRO A 60 -25.35 -4.93 17.42
N GLY A 61 -24.74 -4.23 16.45
CA GLY A 61 -25.10 -4.35 15.02
C GLY A 61 -23.93 -4.16 14.05
N ASN A 62 -22.72 -4.52 14.47
CA ASN A 62 -21.53 -4.60 13.62
C ASN A 62 -21.02 -6.05 13.57
N GLU A 63 -21.90 -7.02 13.29
CA GLU A 63 -21.46 -8.42 13.11
C GLU A 63 -21.13 -8.74 11.64
N ASP A 64 -21.57 -7.93 10.67
CA ASP A 64 -21.35 -8.20 9.24
C ASP A 64 -20.26 -7.32 8.56
N ASP A 65 -19.58 -6.44 9.32
CA ASP A 65 -18.42 -5.65 8.83
C ASP A 65 -17.11 -6.00 9.57
N VAL A 66 -17.09 -7.16 10.24
CA VAL A 66 -15.88 -7.75 10.84
C VAL A 66 -15.12 -8.62 9.84
N GLY A 67 -15.69 -8.89 8.66
CA GLY A 67 -15.09 -9.73 7.62
C GLY A 67 -13.94 -9.09 6.81
N LYS A 68 -13.52 -7.86 7.11
CA LYS A 68 -12.43 -7.20 6.35
C LYS A 68 -11.59 -6.19 7.11
N ARG A 69 -11.60 -6.25 8.45
CA ARG A 69 -10.39 -5.89 9.19
C ARG A 69 -9.58 -7.15 9.27
N GLU A 70 -8.83 -7.43 8.20
CA GLU A 70 -7.62 -8.24 8.33
C GLU A 70 -6.96 -7.74 9.62
N HIS A 71 -6.86 -8.60 10.61
CA HIS A 71 -6.10 -8.30 11.81
C HIS A 71 -4.70 -8.01 11.30
N GLU A 72 -4.35 -6.74 11.09
CA GLU A 72 -3.00 -6.32 10.83
C GLU A 72 -2.24 -6.58 12.13
N VAL A 73 -1.84 -7.84 12.33
CA VAL A 73 -1.00 -8.23 13.45
C VAL A 73 0.30 -7.45 13.27
N ALA A 74 0.51 -6.45 14.12
CA ALA A 74 1.65 -5.57 14.02
C ALA A 74 2.94 -6.41 14.03
N LYS A 75 3.82 -6.18 13.05
CA LYS A 75 5.09 -6.91 12.95
C LYS A 75 5.86 -6.76 14.27
N PRO A 76 6.17 -7.86 14.97
CA PRO A 76 6.92 -7.84 16.21
C PRO A 76 8.30 -7.26 16.00
N ARG A 77 8.89 -6.72 17.07
CA ARG A 77 10.28 -6.23 17.03
C ARG A 77 11.23 -7.40 16.77
N ASP A 78 12.19 -7.19 15.87
CA ASP A 78 13.21 -8.18 15.55
C ASP A 78 14.19 -8.36 16.73
N PHE A 79 14.78 -9.55 16.83
CA PHE A 79 15.78 -9.85 17.86
C PHE A 79 17.14 -9.27 17.48
N VAL A 80 17.33 -8.02 17.84
CA VAL A 80 18.58 -7.29 17.64
C VAL A 80 19.75 -8.00 18.36
N PHE A 81 20.93 -8.01 17.76
CA PHE A 81 22.17 -8.66 18.24
C PHE A 81 22.16 -10.20 18.38
N SER A 82 21.04 -10.88 18.12
CA SER A 82 20.94 -12.34 18.31
C SER A 82 21.05 -13.14 17.00
N GLN A 83 20.82 -12.50 15.85
CA GLN A 83 20.73 -13.14 14.54
C GLN A 83 22.03 -13.00 13.72
N TYR A 84 23.20 -13.19 14.32
CA TYR A 84 24.45 -13.16 13.55
C TYR A 84 24.77 -14.54 12.97
N ASP A 85 25.29 -14.55 11.75
CA ASP A 85 25.79 -15.77 11.12
C ASP A 85 26.97 -16.32 11.92
N THR A 86 26.84 -17.56 12.37
CA THR A 86 27.88 -18.26 13.14
C THR A 86 29.02 -18.79 12.25
N GLY A 87 28.87 -18.72 10.92
CA GLY A 87 29.89 -19.11 9.95
C GLY A 87 31.04 -18.11 9.78
N ILE A 88 30.97 -16.94 10.40
CA ILE A 88 31.97 -15.88 10.22
C ILE A 88 33.17 -16.11 11.15
N SER A 89 34.38 -15.97 10.60
CA SER A 89 35.63 -15.98 11.35
C SER A 89 35.61 -15.00 12.52
N ARG A 90 36.07 -15.43 13.69
CA ARG A 90 36.10 -14.60 14.90
C ARG A 90 36.82 -13.26 14.70
N ARG A 91 37.92 -13.27 13.96
CA ARG A 91 38.69 -12.05 13.65
C ARG A 91 37.84 -11.05 12.86
N ASP A 92 37.15 -11.54 11.85
CA ASP A 92 36.32 -10.71 10.97
C ASP A 92 35.10 -10.17 11.72
N MET A 93 34.53 -10.95 12.64
CA MET A 93 33.47 -10.49 13.55
C MET A 93 33.95 -9.37 14.49
N GLU A 94 35.17 -9.46 15.02
CA GLU A 94 35.74 -8.41 15.86
C GLU A 94 36.02 -7.14 15.04
N ILE A 95 36.58 -7.28 13.84
CA ILE A 95 36.81 -6.17 12.90
C ILE A 95 35.49 -5.50 12.49
N LEU A 96 34.46 -6.28 12.15
CA LEU A 96 33.12 -5.79 11.82
C LEU A 96 32.52 -4.99 12.96
N LYS A 97 32.48 -5.57 14.17
CA LYS A 97 31.91 -4.88 15.34
C LYS A 97 32.69 -3.61 15.67
N LEU A 98 34.03 -3.65 15.59
CA LEU A 98 34.86 -2.49 15.88
C LEU A 98 34.62 -1.36 14.88
N THR A 99 34.68 -1.68 13.58
CA THR A 99 34.44 -0.71 12.51
C THR A 99 33.02 -0.17 12.55
N ALA A 100 32.02 -1.01 12.84
CA ALA A 100 30.63 -0.59 12.98
C ALA A 100 30.42 0.36 14.17
N ARG A 101 31.10 0.15 15.31
CA ARG A 101 31.05 1.10 16.45
C ARG A 101 31.58 2.47 16.06
N TYR A 102 32.74 2.54 15.41
CA TYR A 102 33.31 3.81 14.97
C TYR A 102 32.46 4.50 13.89
N CYS A 103 31.82 3.72 13.01
CA CYS A 103 30.89 4.23 12.01
C CYS A 103 29.56 4.70 12.61
N ALA A 104 29.09 4.06 13.67
CA ALA A 104 27.85 4.45 14.35
C ALA A 104 27.97 5.77 15.11
N LEU A 105 29.18 6.09 15.60
CA LEU A 105 29.49 7.37 16.24
C LEU A 105 29.65 8.51 15.21
N ASP A 106 30.29 8.23 14.08
CA ASP A 106 30.65 9.22 13.06
C ASP A 106 30.40 8.65 11.65
N GLU A 107 29.39 9.18 10.95
CA GLU A 107 29.02 8.74 9.60
C GLU A 107 30.10 9.08 8.56
N SER A 108 30.87 10.15 8.81
CA SER A 108 32.00 10.57 7.97
C SER A 108 33.13 9.52 7.92
N ASN A 109 33.26 8.71 8.96
CA ASN A 109 34.32 7.71 9.03
C ASN A 109 34.16 6.60 7.98
N LEU A 110 32.92 6.29 7.54
CA LEU A 110 32.70 5.27 6.52
C LEU A 110 33.37 5.65 5.19
N GLY A 111 33.21 6.90 4.75
CA GLY A 111 33.85 7.42 3.54
C GLY A 111 35.38 7.53 3.67
N ARG A 112 35.89 7.87 4.87
CA ARG A 112 37.33 7.93 5.15
C ARG A 112 37.98 6.55 5.17
N ILE A 113 37.29 5.53 5.67
CA ILE A 113 37.80 4.16 5.68
C ILE A 113 37.71 3.58 4.26
N ALA A 114 36.61 3.81 3.54
CA ALA A 114 36.44 3.34 2.16
C ALA A 114 37.49 3.92 1.19
N SER A 115 37.85 5.20 1.36
CA SER A 115 38.88 5.85 0.54
C SER A 115 40.29 5.37 0.85
N LYS A 116 40.59 5.07 2.11
CA LYS A 116 41.94 4.64 2.55
C LYS A 116 42.20 3.14 2.40
N HIS A 117 41.17 2.29 2.49
CA HIS A 117 41.32 0.83 2.55
C HIS A 117 40.53 0.11 1.45
N ARG A 118 40.79 0.46 0.16
CA ARG A 118 40.21 -0.27 -0.98
C ARG A 118 40.72 -1.71 -1.13
N GLU A 119 41.92 -2.02 -0.66
CA GLU A 119 42.64 -3.27 -0.99
C GLU A 119 42.93 -4.18 0.22
N GLY A 120 42.21 -4.03 1.33
CA GLY A 120 42.45 -4.82 2.56
C GLY A 120 41.20 -5.50 3.11
N SER A 121 41.34 -6.15 4.28
CA SER A 121 40.33 -6.91 5.04
C SER A 121 38.97 -6.20 5.31
N LEU A 122 38.77 -4.99 4.80
CA LEU A 122 37.58 -4.13 4.96
C LEU A 122 36.75 -4.01 3.66
N GLN A 123 36.90 -4.93 2.71
CA GLN A 123 36.10 -4.98 1.48
C GLN A 123 34.58 -5.08 1.74
N PHE A 124 34.17 -5.52 2.93
CA PHE A 124 32.78 -5.58 3.36
C PHE A 124 32.08 -4.21 3.47
N ILE A 125 32.81 -3.10 3.36
CA ILE A 125 32.22 -1.76 3.28
C ILE A 125 31.46 -1.56 1.95
N ASN A 126 31.85 -2.28 0.90
CA ASN A 126 31.17 -2.22 -0.38
C ASN A 126 29.91 -3.11 -0.34
N GLY A 127 28.79 -2.61 -0.89
CA GLY A 127 27.52 -3.35 -0.97
C GLY A 127 27.57 -4.65 -1.77
N SER A 128 28.63 -4.87 -2.56
CA SER A 128 28.86 -6.11 -3.31
C SER A 128 29.25 -7.30 -2.42
N HIS A 129 29.72 -7.06 -1.20
CA HIS A 129 30.22 -8.11 -0.32
C HIS A 129 29.11 -8.67 0.60
N PRO A 130 28.99 -10.00 0.78
CA PRO A 130 27.95 -10.60 1.65
C PRO A 130 27.92 -10.07 3.10
N LEU A 131 29.09 -9.90 3.73
CA LEU A 131 29.24 -9.32 5.08
C LEU A 131 28.71 -7.87 5.19
N HIS A 132 28.49 -7.15 4.09
CA HIS A 132 27.97 -5.77 4.12
C HIS A 132 26.59 -5.67 4.76
N SER A 133 25.73 -6.68 4.54
CA SER A 133 24.41 -6.73 5.18
C SER A 133 24.57 -6.77 6.70
N THR A 134 25.38 -7.71 7.21
CA THR A 134 25.64 -7.85 8.65
C THR A 134 26.31 -6.60 9.25
N PHE A 135 27.19 -5.95 8.49
CA PHE A 135 27.84 -4.71 8.89
C PHE A 135 26.83 -3.55 9.03
N THR A 136 25.96 -3.41 8.04
CA THR A 136 24.88 -2.40 8.04
C THR A 136 23.93 -2.65 9.20
N ASP A 137 23.58 -3.92 9.45
CA ASP A 137 22.81 -4.31 10.61
C ASP A 137 23.52 -3.83 11.88
N PHE A 138 24.78 -4.20 12.13
CA PHE A 138 25.50 -3.71 13.32
C PHE A 138 25.52 -2.18 13.47
N ILE A 139 25.66 -1.42 12.39
CA ILE A 139 25.58 0.05 12.45
C ILE A 139 24.21 0.50 12.93
N THR A 140 23.12 -0.02 12.34
CA THR A 140 21.75 0.34 12.77
C THR A 140 21.55 0.01 14.24
N GLN A 141 22.04 -1.15 14.68
CA GLN A 141 21.91 -1.62 16.06
C GLN A 141 22.71 -0.73 17.04
N TYR A 142 23.94 -0.34 16.71
CA TYR A 142 24.72 0.58 17.55
C TYR A 142 24.10 1.98 17.59
N LYS A 143 23.55 2.47 16.48
CA LYS A 143 22.78 3.73 16.45
C LYS A 143 21.54 3.67 17.35
N HIS A 144 20.85 2.54 17.38
CA HIS A 144 19.74 2.32 18.31
C HIS A 144 20.19 2.37 19.78
N ILE A 145 21.33 1.77 20.12
CA ILE A 145 21.88 1.86 21.48
C ILE A 145 22.14 3.31 21.87
N ILE A 146 22.86 4.06 21.03
CA ILE A 146 23.18 5.49 21.26
C ILE A 146 21.88 6.31 21.42
N SER A 147 20.86 6.03 20.60
CA SER A 147 19.56 6.70 20.70
C SER A 147 18.78 6.33 21.98
N SER A 148 19.01 5.13 22.51
CA SER A 148 18.33 4.59 23.69
C SER A 148 19.09 4.77 25.01
N GLU A 149 20.29 5.35 24.98
CA GLU A 149 21.24 5.40 26.11
C GLU A 149 20.66 6.04 27.39
N ASN A 150 19.59 6.82 27.26
CA ASN A 150 18.89 7.49 28.36
C ASN A 150 17.59 6.79 28.83
N GLN A 151 17.25 5.60 28.32
CA GLN A 151 16.01 4.89 28.66
C GLN A 151 16.27 3.56 29.38
N GLU A 152 15.86 3.47 30.64
CA GLU A 152 15.88 2.20 31.38
C GLU A 152 14.75 1.27 30.90
N ILE A 153 15.09 0.02 30.59
CA ILE A 153 14.11 -0.99 30.18
C ILE A 153 13.45 -1.58 31.44
N LYS A 154 12.26 -1.09 31.79
CA LYS A 154 11.43 -1.62 32.89
C LYS A 154 10.30 -2.50 32.34
N LYS A 155 10.63 -3.68 31.84
CA LYS A 155 9.63 -4.67 31.38
C LYS A 155 9.29 -5.65 32.50
N THR A 156 8.00 -5.84 32.76
CA THR A 156 7.50 -6.84 33.72
C THR A 156 7.44 -8.21 33.06
N LYS A 157 7.43 -9.30 33.84
CA LYS A 157 7.23 -10.67 33.31
C LYS A 157 5.97 -10.80 32.45
N SER A 158 4.87 -10.13 32.85
CA SER A 158 3.62 -10.13 32.10
C SER A 158 3.79 -9.49 30.72
N ASP A 159 4.54 -8.39 30.62
CA ASP A 159 4.78 -7.67 29.37
C ASP A 159 5.59 -8.53 28.39
N ILE A 160 6.61 -9.25 28.90
CA ILE A 160 7.42 -10.16 28.09
C ILE A 160 6.57 -11.31 27.53
N ILE A 161 5.68 -11.88 28.36
CA ILE A 161 4.77 -12.95 27.90
C ILE A 161 3.81 -12.41 26.84
N GLY A 162 3.28 -11.19 27.03
CA GLY A 162 2.46 -10.51 26.04
C GLY A 162 3.19 -10.30 24.70
N ASP A 163 4.43 -9.81 24.75
CA ASP A 163 5.29 -9.64 23.57
C ASP A 163 5.54 -10.98 22.84
N CYS A 164 5.81 -12.06 23.59
CA CYS A 164 6.02 -13.39 23.02
C CYS A 164 4.74 -13.95 22.38
N PHE A 165 3.58 -13.76 23.01
CA PHE A 165 2.30 -14.19 22.46
C PHE A 165 1.97 -13.42 21.17
N GLY A 166 2.12 -12.10 21.18
CA GLY A 166 1.94 -11.28 19.97
C GLY A 166 2.89 -11.69 18.83
N ARG A 167 4.12 -12.09 19.17
CA ARG A 167 5.05 -12.64 18.18
C ARG A 167 4.61 -13.98 17.61
N ALA A 168 4.13 -14.90 18.45
CA ALA A 168 3.62 -16.19 17.99
C ALA A 168 2.42 -16.00 17.05
N GLN A 169 1.49 -15.12 17.41
CA GLN A 169 0.35 -14.77 16.57
C GLN A 169 0.79 -14.20 15.21
N TYR A 170 1.80 -13.34 15.18
CA TYR A 170 2.34 -12.82 13.93
C TYR A 170 2.96 -13.91 13.06
N TRP A 171 3.67 -14.88 13.65
CA TRP A 171 4.24 -15.98 12.88
C TRP A 171 3.18 -16.88 12.26
N GLU A 172 2.08 -17.13 12.96
CA GLU A 172 0.93 -17.83 12.39
C GLU A 172 0.34 -17.03 11.22
N PHE A 173 0.10 -15.73 11.42
CA PHE A 173 -0.40 -14.84 10.35
C PHE A 173 0.54 -14.80 9.13
N ALA A 174 1.85 -14.64 9.34
CA ALA A 174 2.83 -14.60 8.26
C ALA A 174 2.85 -15.93 7.48
N ARG A 175 2.79 -17.05 8.20
CA ARG A 175 2.71 -18.38 7.60
C ARG A 175 1.43 -18.58 6.79
N ASP A 176 0.32 -18.01 7.21
CA ASP A 176 -0.94 -18.06 6.45
C ASP A 176 -0.86 -17.19 5.20
N GLN A 177 -0.27 -16.00 5.29
CA GLN A 177 -0.01 -15.13 4.12
C GLN A 177 0.87 -15.83 3.08
N ASP A 178 1.95 -16.50 3.51
CA ASP A 178 2.82 -17.28 2.63
C ASP A 178 2.05 -18.42 1.94
N GLN A 179 1.19 -19.14 2.67
CA GLN A 179 0.33 -20.18 2.10
C GLN A 179 -0.66 -19.63 1.07
N GLU A 180 -1.31 -18.51 1.35
CA GLU A 180 -2.23 -17.88 0.39
C GLU A 180 -1.48 -17.38 -0.85
N HIS A 181 -0.26 -16.85 -0.68
CA HIS A 181 0.61 -16.50 -1.80
C HIS A 181 0.96 -17.71 -2.67
N ASP A 182 1.36 -18.82 -2.05
CA ASP A 182 1.68 -20.06 -2.76
C ASP A 182 0.47 -20.64 -3.50
N LYS A 183 -0.72 -20.63 -2.88
CA LYS A 183 -1.97 -21.05 -3.54
C LYS A 183 -2.25 -20.20 -4.77
N LEU A 184 -2.12 -18.87 -4.67
CA LEU A 184 -2.32 -17.96 -5.78
C LEU A 184 -1.28 -18.20 -6.89
N LEU A 185 -0.02 -18.47 -6.53
CA LEU A 185 1.04 -18.78 -7.47
C LEU A 185 0.73 -20.07 -8.24
N GLU A 186 0.27 -21.13 -7.55
CA GLU A 186 -0.12 -22.38 -8.18
C GLU A 186 -1.33 -22.21 -9.13
N LEU A 187 -2.33 -21.42 -8.74
CA LEU A 187 -3.45 -21.08 -9.63
C LEU A 187 -2.97 -20.32 -10.87
N CYS A 188 -2.06 -19.35 -10.71
CA CYS A 188 -1.45 -18.64 -11.84
C CYS A 188 -0.68 -19.58 -12.75
N LYS A 189 0.09 -20.53 -12.20
CA LYS A 189 0.82 -21.55 -12.98
C LYS A 189 -0.14 -22.45 -13.77
N ILE A 190 -1.21 -22.93 -13.14
CA ILE A 190 -2.24 -23.74 -13.79
C ILE A 190 -2.89 -22.96 -14.93
N GLN A 191 -3.31 -21.71 -14.67
CA GLN A 191 -3.92 -20.87 -15.70
C GLN A 191 -2.94 -20.60 -16.85
N PHE A 192 -1.69 -20.26 -16.54
CA PHE A 192 -0.65 -20.02 -17.54
C PHE A 192 -0.44 -21.25 -18.43
N ALA A 193 -0.43 -22.45 -17.85
CA ALA A 193 -0.32 -23.71 -18.60
C ALA A 193 -1.57 -24.06 -19.40
N ALA A 194 -2.75 -23.60 -18.97
CA ALA A 194 -4.03 -23.87 -19.63
C ALA A 194 -4.35 -22.93 -20.79
N ILE A 195 -3.61 -21.81 -20.94
CA ILE A 195 -3.80 -20.87 -22.05
C ILE A 195 -3.23 -21.46 -23.34
N PRO A 196 -3.99 -21.50 -24.45
CA PRO A 196 -3.46 -21.82 -25.77
C PRO A 196 -2.53 -20.70 -26.26
N TRP A 197 -1.22 -20.91 -26.18
CA TRP A 197 -0.20 -19.92 -26.59
C TRP A 197 0.00 -19.82 -28.11
N ASP A 198 -0.65 -20.69 -28.87
CA ASP A 198 -0.62 -20.76 -30.33
C ASP A 198 -1.62 -19.79 -31.00
N GLU A 199 -2.67 -19.37 -30.30
CA GLU A 199 -3.66 -18.41 -30.80
C GLU A 199 -3.29 -16.98 -30.41
N PHE A 200 -2.53 -16.28 -31.25
CA PHE A 200 -2.19 -14.86 -31.02
C PHE A 200 -2.52 -13.96 -32.21
N THR A 201 -2.99 -12.75 -31.90
CA THR A 201 -3.17 -11.67 -32.87
C THR A 201 -2.01 -10.70 -32.77
N GLN A 202 -1.03 -10.83 -33.66
CA GLN A 202 0.11 -9.92 -33.67
C GLN A 202 -0.28 -8.56 -34.27
N VAL A 203 -0.08 -7.49 -33.51
CA VAL A 203 -0.39 -6.11 -33.95
C VAL A 203 0.82 -5.43 -34.58
N ALA A 204 1.99 -5.57 -33.94
CA ALA A 204 3.22 -4.93 -34.39
C ALA A 204 4.43 -5.79 -34.01
N LYS A 205 5.54 -5.56 -34.71
CA LYS A 205 6.87 -6.09 -34.37
C LYS A 205 7.74 -4.89 -34.09
N PHE A 206 8.52 -4.95 -33.01
CA PHE A 206 9.57 -3.97 -32.77
C PHE A 206 10.89 -4.57 -33.24
N TYR A 207 11.70 -3.76 -33.90
CA TYR A 207 13.03 -4.14 -34.35
C TYR A 207 14.03 -3.34 -33.52
N LEU A 208 14.97 -4.01 -32.85
CA LEU A 208 16.15 -3.33 -32.35
C LEU A 208 17.14 -3.26 -33.52
N PRO A 209 17.62 -2.07 -33.89
CA PRO A 209 18.72 -1.95 -34.84
C PRO A 209 20.00 -2.56 -34.22
N ASP A 210 20.76 -3.34 -34.98
CA ASP A 210 22.03 -3.94 -34.53
C ASP A 210 23.11 -2.90 -34.18
N ASP A 211 22.97 -1.65 -34.63
CA ASP A 211 23.95 -0.55 -34.44
C ASP A 211 23.74 0.30 -33.17
N THR A 212 22.77 -0.02 -32.31
CA THR A 212 22.54 0.76 -31.08
C THR A 212 23.36 0.22 -29.90
N GLU A 213 24.61 0.67 -29.76
CA GLU A 213 25.48 0.35 -28.61
C GLU A 213 25.00 0.98 -27.29
N THR A 214 24.07 1.95 -27.35
CA THR A 214 23.51 2.62 -26.18
C THR A 214 22.07 2.16 -25.90
N LEU A 215 21.93 1.00 -25.27
CA LEU A 215 20.68 0.62 -24.61
C LEU A 215 20.56 1.44 -23.32
N LEU A 216 19.43 2.12 -23.13
CA LEU A 216 19.11 2.77 -21.86
C LEU A 216 18.96 1.70 -20.77
N ASP A 217 19.39 2.01 -19.55
CA ASP A 217 19.17 1.13 -18.40
C ASP A 217 17.68 0.83 -18.23
N ALA A 218 17.37 -0.44 -17.94
CA ALA A 218 16.01 -0.88 -17.75
C ALA A 218 15.35 -0.14 -16.58
N LEU A 219 14.07 0.17 -16.72
CA LEU A 219 13.27 0.77 -15.66
C LEU A 219 13.22 -0.15 -14.44
N ASP A 220 13.45 0.38 -13.23
CA ASP A 220 13.33 -0.43 -12.01
C ASP A 220 11.85 -0.70 -11.68
N LEU A 221 11.37 -1.85 -12.16
CA LEU A 221 10.03 -2.37 -11.91
C LEU A 221 9.74 -2.53 -10.40
N SER A 222 10.77 -2.73 -9.58
CA SER A 222 10.62 -2.88 -8.13
C SER A 222 10.13 -1.57 -7.51
N GLN A 223 10.73 -0.43 -7.89
CA GLN A 223 10.27 0.89 -7.44
C GLN A 223 8.90 1.23 -8.00
N MET A 224 8.60 0.86 -9.25
CA MET A 224 7.29 1.11 -9.87
C MET A 224 6.15 0.36 -9.18
N ARG A 225 6.41 -0.83 -8.64
CA ARG A 225 5.41 -1.61 -7.91
C ARG A 225 5.05 -1.00 -6.56
N LEU A 226 5.92 -0.16 -5.98
CA LEU A 226 5.65 0.53 -4.73
C LEU A 226 4.49 1.53 -4.92
N ARG A 227 3.60 1.63 -3.94
CA ARG A 227 2.52 2.62 -3.91
C ARG A 227 3.00 3.82 -3.10
N ARG A 228 3.52 4.86 -3.77
CA ARG A 228 4.01 6.09 -3.12
C ARG A 228 3.24 7.31 -3.64
N VAL A 229 3.04 8.30 -2.78
CA VAL A 229 2.32 9.56 -3.08
C VAL A 229 3.28 10.68 -3.53
N GLN A 230 4.60 10.49 -3.41
CA GLN A 230 5.59 11.55 -3.68
C GLN A 230 5.66 11.92 -5.18
N PRO A 231 5.72 13.22 -5.52
CA PRO A 231 5.68 13.70 -6.91
C PRO A 231 7.03 13.60 -7.65
N ASP A 232 8.16 13.51 -6.96
CA ASP A 232 9.50 13.56 -7.55
C ASP A 232 10.01 12.19 -8.03
N MET A 233 9.21 11.49 -8.83
CA MET A 233 9.58 10.16 -9.34
C MET A 233 10.22 10.29 -10.73
N LYS A 234 11.56 10.40 -10.76
CA LYS A 234 12.39 10.46 -11.99
C LYS A 234 12.50 9.14 -12.76
N ILE A 235 11.49 8.29 -12.64
CA ILE A 235 11.42 6.98 -13.30
C ILE A 235 11.13 7.19 -14.80
N PHE A 236 10.28 8.17 -15.13
CA PHE A 236 9.81 8.38 -16.50
C PHE A 236 10.53 9.50 -17.27
N ASP A 237 11.46 10.22 -16.63
CA ASP A 237 12.17 11.36 -17.25
C ASP A 237 13.00 10.95 -18.49
N GLY A 238 13.38 9.68 -18.58
CA GLY A 238 14.14 9.12 -19.72
C GLY A 238 13.28 8.52 -20.84
N VAL A 239 11.94 8.50 -20.72
CA VAL A 239 11.05 7.80 -21.67
C VAL A 239 10.10 8.80 -22.33
N SER A 240 10.42 9.22 -23.56
CA SER A 240 9.51 10.02 -24.40
C SER A 240 8.74 9.10 -25.37
N PRO A 241 7.40 9.23 -25.48
CA PRO A 241 6.64 8.43 -26.43
C PRO A 241 6.92 8.87 -27.88
N VAL A 242 7.54 7.99 -28.67
CA VAL A 242 7.90 8.19 -30.10
C VAL A 242 6.69 8.48 -31.01
N ASN A 243 5.45 8.28 -30.53
CA ASN A 243 4.23 8.43 -31.33
C ASN A 243 3.83 9.88 -31.66
N GLU A 244 4.48 10.91 -31.09
CA GLU A 244 4.16 12.32 -31.43
C GLU A 244 4.86 12.80 -32.71
N GLU A 245 6.07 12.32 -33.00
CA GLU A 245 6.84 12.76 -34.18
C GLU A 245 6.22 12.26 -35.50
N GLN A 246 5.64 11.05 -35.49
CA GLN A 246 5.01 10.49 -36.69
C GLN A 246 3.62 11.09 -36.99
N LYS A 247 2.91 11.62 -35.98
CA LYS A 247 1.66 12.36 -36.21
C LYS A 247 1.91 13.73 -36.82
N ALA A 248 2.98 14.42 -36.44
CA ALA A 248 3.32 15.73 -36.99
C ALA A 248 3.71 15.67 -38.49
N ALA A 249 4.31 14.55 -38.92
CA ALA A 249 4.67 14.34 -40.32
C ALA A 249 3.47 14.01 -41.23
N LEU A 250 2.41 13.40 -40.69
CA LEU A 250 1.23 13.00 -41.49
C LEU A 250 0.17 14.11 -41.64
N ASP A 251 0.24 15.17 -40.81
CA ASP A 251 -0.76 16.25 -40.80
C ASP A 251 -0.45 17.41 -41.77
N GLN A 252 0.68 17.38 -42.47
CA GLN A 252 1.04 18.43 -43.45
C GLN A 252 0.56 18.16 -44.89
N VAL A 253 -0.10 17.04 -45.16
CA VAL A 253 -0.62 16.75 -46.51
C VAL A 253 -2.10 16.33 -46.46
N LYS A 254 -3.01 17.31 -46.35
CA LYS A 254 -4.36 17.20 -46.92
C LYS A 254 -4.89 18.56 -47.42
N PRO A 255 -5.43 18.64 -48.65
CA PRO A 255 -6.07 19.84 -49.17
C PRO A 255 -7.51 20.01 -48.65
N LYS A 256 -7.97 21.26 -48.69
CA LYS A 256 -9.27 21.75 -48.24
C LYS A 256 -10.45 21.10 -48.97
N GLY A 257 -11.41 20.55 -48.22
CA GLY A 257 -12.75 20.15 -48.67
C GLY A 257 -13.63 19.83 -47.47
N GLY A 258 -14.82 20.45 -47.39
CA GLY A 258 -15.57 20.62 -46.14
C GLY A 258 -16.61 19.55 -45.74
N ALA A 259 -16.90 19.55 -44.43
CA ALA A 259 -18.10 19.09 -43.67
C ALA A 259 -18.60 17.61 -43.85
N PRO A 260 -19.29 16.97 -42.87
CA PRO A 260 -20.08 17.53 -41.76
C PRO A 260 -19.80 16.91 -40.35
N GLY A 261 -20.44 17.48 -39.34
CA GLY A 261 -20.02 17.44 -37.92
C GLY A 261 -19.95 16.09 -37.22
N SER A 262 -18.86 15.89 -36.48
CA SER A 262 -18.67 14.77 -35.55
C SER A 262 -19.56 14.96 -34.31
N LYS A 263 -20.54 14.07 -34.13
CA LYS A 263 -21.34 13.99 -32.89
C LYS A 263 -20.41 13.81 -31.68
N LYS A 264 -20.48 14.74 -30.72
CA LYS A 264 -19.80 14.64 -29.42
C LYS A 264 -20.19 13.33 -28.73
N ARG A 265 -19.27 12.37 -28.69
CA ARG A 265 -19.44 11.11 -27.96
C ARG A 265 -19.13 11.41 -26.49
N LYS A 266 -20.16 11.44 -25.62
CA LYS A 266 -19.97 11.55 -24.16
C LYS A 266 -19.31 10.27 -23.67
N ILE A 267 -18.06 10.36 -23.22
CA ILE A 267 -17.36 9.31 -22.49
C ILE A 267 -17.95 9.29 -21.09
N ARG A 268 -18.46 8.13 -20.64
CA ARG A 268 -18.96 7.92 -19.27
C ARG A 268 -17.91 7.14 -18.48
N ALA A 269 -17.80 7.43 -17.19
CA ALA A 269 -16.85 6.81 -16.28
C ALA A 269 -17.10 5.30 -16.15
N ALA A 270 -16.04 4.54 -15.87
CA ALA A 270 -16.09 3.08 -15.72
C ALA A 270 -17.05 2.69 -14.58
N GLY A 271 -18.09 1.91 -14.89
CA GLY A 271 -19.03 1.36 -13.89
C GLY A 271 -20.52 1.37 -14.29
N GLU A 272 -20.93 2.12 -15.31
CA GLU A 272 -22.34 2.14 -15.74
C GLU A 272 -22.65 1.08 -16.82
N THR A 273 -23.04 -0.13 -16.43
CA THR A 273 -23.57 -1.15 -17.35
C THR A 273 -25.07 -0.96 -17.60
N ARG A 274 -25.47 -0.87 -18.88
CA ARG A 274 -26.88 -0.71 -19.31
C ARG A 274 -27.64 -2.03 -19.23
N LEU A 275 -28.25 -2.36 -18.07
CA LEU A 275 -29.34 -3.35 -18.08
C LEU A 275 -30.62 -2.68 -18.63
N LYS A 276 -30.91 -2.93 -19.90
CA LYS A 276 -32.26 -2.72 -20.43
C LYS A 276 -33.17 -3.81 -19.87
N LYS A 277 -33.99 -3.47 -18.87
CA LYS A 277 -35.15 -4.29 -18.52
C LYS A 277 -36.14 -4.22 -19.69
N ASN A 278 -36.19 -5.27 -20.50
CA ASN A 278 -37.30 -5.47 -21.42
C ASN A 278 -38.53 -5.85 -20.59
N LYS A 279 -39.59 -5.05 -20.71
CA LYS A 279 -40.89 -5.30 -20.13
C LYS A 279 -41.64 -6.25 -21.07
N LYS A 280 -42.03 -7.43 -20.60
CA LYS A 280 -43.16 -8.17 -21.13
C LYS A 280 -43.87 -8.84 -19.98
#